data_AF-A0A7S2DIF6-F1
#
_entry.id   AF-A0A7S2DIF6-F1
#
_cell.length_a   1.000
_cell.length_b   1.000
_cell.length_c   1.000
_cell.angle_alpha   90.00
_cell.angle_beta   90.00
_cell.angle_gamma   90.00
#
_symmetry.space_group_name_H-M   'P 1'
#
loop_
_entity.id
_entity.type
_entity.pdbx_description
1 polymer ?
#
loop_
_entity_poly.entity_id
_entity_poly.type
_entity_poly.pdbx_seq_one_letter_code
_entity_poly.pdbx_strand_id
1 'polypeptide(L)'
;TGSSGCEACLAGYYPNDVATGCESCEDGETSRTGDTTCSHCEEDYYRQGGACWPCPSEGAICSAFTTIEGIVLKENYYRFTPNSSTVYKCRYSSACDPNSSETGD
;
A
#
# COMPACT_ATOMS: atom_id res chain seq x y z
N THR A 1 26.89 -4.05 -32.84
CA THR A 1 27.13 -4.90 -31.66
C THR A 1 27.08 -4.03 -30.42
N GLY A 2 26.43 -4.48 -29.36
CA GLY A 2 26.66 -4.00 -28.00
C GLY A 2 25.52 -3.23 -27.35
N SER A 3 24.57 -3.94 -26.74
CA SER A 3 24.28 -3.66 -25.33
C SER A 3 24.07 -5.01 -24.65
N SER A 4 25.17 -5.57 -24.16
CA SER A 4 25.15 -6.69 -23.23
C SER A 4 24.45 -6.21 -21.95
N GLY A 5 23.19 -6.60 -21.81
CA GLY A 5 22.40 -6.69 -20.58
C GLY A 5 22.70 -5.68 -19.48
N CYS A 6 22.05 -4.52 -19.50
CA CYS A 6 21.69 -3.89 -18.23
C CYS A 6 20.64 -4.79 -17.59
N GLU A 7 21.03 -5.55 -16.57
CA GLU A 7 20.09 -6.32 -15.78
C GLU A 7 19.19 -5.35 -15.02
N ALA A 8 17.87 -5.56 -15.12
CA ALA A 8 16.90 -4.73 -14.43
C ALA A 8 17.05 -4.93 -12.92
N CYS A 9 17.00 -3.83 -12.15
CA CYS A 9 17.03 -3.93 -10.69
C CYS A 9 15.84 -4.76 -10.21
N LEU A 10 16.09 -5.62 -9.22
CA LEU A 10 15.05 -6.44 -8.59
C LEU A 10 14.09 -5.57 -7.78
N ALA A 11 12.94 -6.14 -7.39
CA ALA A 11 12.00 -5.44 -6.52
C ALA A 11 12.66 -5.00 -5.21
N GLY A 12 12.34 -3.79 -4.76
CA GLY A 12 12.99 -3.14 -3.62
C GLY A 12 14.32 -2.43 -3.95
N TYR A 13 14.74 -2.45 -5.21
CA TYR A 13 15.93 -1.76 -5.70
C TYR A 13 15.65 -0.89 -6.93
N TYR A 14 16.42 0.18 -7.11
CA TYR A 14 16.35 1.08 -8.25
C TYR A 14 17.77 1.37 -8.79
N PRO A 15 17.95 1.72 -10.07
CA PRO A 15 19.26 2.00 -10.63
C PRO A 15 19.88 3.25 -10.00
N ASN A 16 21.17 3.19 -9.66
CA ASN A 16 21.93 4.35 -9.20
C ASN A 16 22.05 5.43 -10.29
N ASP A 17 22.49 6.64 -9.92
CA ASP A 17 22.55 7.80 -10.82
C ASP A 17 23.37 7.58 -12.11
N VAL A 18 24.35 6.67 -12.07
CA VAL A 18 25.22 6.35 -13.21
C VAL A 18 24.78 5.07 -13.95
N ALA A 19 23.66 4.46 -13.55
CA ALA A 19 23.07 3.24 -14.11
C ALA A 19 24.05 2.06 -14.21
N THR A 20 24.98 1.95 -13.25
CA THR A 20 25.97 0.84 -13.19
C THR A 20 25.67 -0.19 -12.13
N GLY A 21 24.69 0.06 -11.27
CA GLY A 21 24.26 -0.81 -10.19
C GLY A 21 22.90 -0.41 -9.65
N CYS A 22 22.43 -1.13 -8.64
CA CYS A 22 21.14 -0.90 -8.01
C CYS A 22 21.32 -0.52 -6.53
N GLU A 23 20.56 0.47 -6.09
CA GLU A 23 20.45 0.95 -4.72
C GLU A 23 19.13 0.47 -4.12
N SER A 24 19.10 0.19 -2.82
CA SER A 24 17.88 -0.22 -2.12
C SER A 24 16.96 0.98 -1.88
N CYS A 25 15.65 0.75 -1.90
CA CYS A 25 14.68 1.73 -1.43
C CYS A 25 14.87 2.07 0.04
N GLU A 26 14.41 3.27 0.43
CA GLU A 26 14.33 3.68 1.84
C GLU A 26 13.22 2.89 2.57
N ASP A 27 13.32 2.81 3.89
CA ASP A 27 12.37 2.07 4.74
C ASP A 27 10.91 2.49 4.47
N GLY A 28 10.05 1.51 4.20
CA GLY A 28 8.63 1.71 3.90
C GLY A 28 8.33 2.00 2.42
N GLU A 29 9.36 2.22 1.59
CA GLU A 29 9.24 2.33 0.13
C GLU A 29 9.75 1.09 -0.58
N THR A 30 9.20 0.84 -1.78
CA THR A 30 9.60 -0.28 -2.62
C THR A 30 9.50 0.07 -4.10
N SER A 31 10.02 -0.83 -4.91
CA SER A 31 10.05 -0.75 -6.36
C SER A 31 9.67 -2.11 -6.95
N ARG A 32 9.15 -2.12 -8.19
CA ARG A 32 9.01 -3.35 -8.97
C ARG A 32 10.31 -3.64 -9.71
N THR A 33 10.45 -4.87 -10.18
CA THR A 33 11.58 -5.22 -11.05
C THR A 33 11.59 -4.33 -12.29
N GLY A 34 12.69 -3.62 -12.50
CA GLY A 34 12.88 -2.69 -13.60
C GLY A 34 12.33 -1.29 -13.39
N ASP A 35 11.78 -0.98 -12.21
CA ASP A 35 11.45 0.41 -11.87
C ASP A 35 12.73 1.23 -11.74
N THR A 36 12.64 2.49 -12.16
CA THR A 36 13.76 3.43 -12.07
C THR A 36 13.77 4.23 -10.77
N THR A 37 12.72 4.09 -9.95
CA THR A 37 12.53 4.82 -8.69
C THR A 37 11.73 3.99 -7.68
N CYS A 38 11.91 4.29 -6.40
CA CYS A 38 11.05 3.79 -5.32
C CYS A 38 9.79 4.65 -5.29
N SER A 39 8.70 4.13 -5.85
CA SER A 39 7.44 4.88 -5.97
C SER A 39 6.24 4.12 -5.40
N HIS A 40 6.53 3.01 -4.75
CA HIS A 40 5.54 2.14 -4.13
C HIS A 40 5.84 2.02 -2.63
N CYS A 41 4.85 1.58 -1.87
CA CYS A 41 5.03 1.32 -0.45
C CYS A 41 5.17 -0.17 -0.20
N GLU A 42 5.98 -0.52 0.79
CA GLU A 42 6.10 -1.88 1.30
C GLU A 42 4.79 -2.36 1.95
N GLU A 43 4.76 -3.63 2.35
CA GLU A 43 3.70 -4.14 3.22
C GLU A 43 3.63 -3.33 4.52
N ASP A 44 2.44 -3.23 5.11
CA ASP A 44 2.15 -2.40 6.28
C ASP A 44 2.26 -0.88 6.04
N TYR A 45 2.41 -0.44 4.80
CA TYR A 45 2.33 0.97 4.41
C TYR A 45 1.30 1.19 3.28
N TYR A 46 0.76 2.40 3.19
CA TYR A 46 -0.09 2.82 2.08
C TYR A 46 0.40 4.16 1.50
N ARG A 47 0.23 4.33 0.18
CA ARG A 47 0.61 5.57 -0.49
C ARG A 47 -0.49 6.62 -0.43
N GLN A 48 -0.15 7.81 0.05
CA GLN A 48 -1.03 8.98 0.05
C GLN A 48 -0.22 10.27 -0.08
N GLY A 49 -0.62 11.15 -1.00
CA GLY A 49 0.06 12.44 -1.19
C GLY A 49 1.52 12.30 -1.65
N GLY A 50 1.88 11.18 -2.28
CA GLY A 50 3.24 10.92 -2.77
C GLY A 50 4.14 10.16 -1.79
N ALA A 51 3.78 10.10 -0.51
CA ALA A 51 4.55 9.43 0.55
C ALA A 51 3.89 8.13 1.04
N CYS A 52 4.68 7.28 1.68
CA CYS A 52 4.22 6.07 2.35
C CYS A 52 3.88 6.35 3.81
N TRP A 53 2.66 6.00 4.21
CA TRP A 53 2.14 6.18 5.56
C TRP A 53 1.89 4.82 6.22
N PRO A 54 2.14 4.68 7.53
CA PRO A 54 1.88 3.44 8.24
C PRO A 54 0.42 3.01 8.13
N CYS A 55 0.18 1.73 7.86
CA CYS A 55 -1.14 1.16 7.76
C CYS A 55 -1.88 1.22 9.12
N PRO A 56 -3.17 1.61 9.16
CA PRO A 56 -3.98 1.55 10.38
C PRO A 56 -4.21 0.11 10.87
N SER A 57 -3.27 -0.42 11.65
CA SER A 57 -3.22 -1.84 12.05
C SER A 57 -4.48 -2.35 12.77
N GLU A 58 -5.20 -1.48 13.46
CA GLU A 58 -6.41 -1.84 14.22
C GLU A 58 -7.59 -2.26 13.35
N GLY A 59 -7.61 -1.98 12.04
CA GLY A 59 -8.78 -2.27 11.20
C GLY A 59 -8.52 -2.33 9.70
N ALA A 60 -7.28 -2.12 9.28
CA ALA A 60 -6.87 -2.16 7.89
C ALA A 60 -5.82 -3.25 7.63
N ILE A 61 -5.76 -3.67 6.38
CA ILE A 61 -4.72 -4.52 5.80
C ILE A 61 -4.18 -3.75 4.60
N CYS A 62 -2.87 -3.49 4.61
CA CYS A 62 -2.16 -2.85 3.51
C CYS A 62 -1.07 -3.81 3.02
N SER A 63 -1.32 -4.46 1.89
CA SER A 63 -0.28 -5.23 1.20
C SER A 63 0.68 -4.30 0.48
N ALA A 64 1.84 -4.80 0.04
CA ALA A 64 2.74 -4.01 -0.79
C ALA A 64 1.99 -3.36 -1.97
N PHE A 65 2.41 -2.17 -2.37
CA PHE A 65 1.80 -1.38 -3.45
C PHE A 65 0.41 -0.79 -3.14
N THR A 66 -0.07 -0.86 -1.89
CA THR A 66 -1.39 -0.30 -1.50
C THR A 66 -1.40 1.23 -1.58
N THR A 67 -2.46 1.81 -2.13
CA THR A 67 -2.78 3.24 -2.03
C THR A 67 -3.86 3.49 -0.98
N ILE A 68 -4.07 4.74 -0.56
CA ILE A 68 -5.16 5.08 0.37
C ILE A 68 -6.52 4.51 -0.05
N GLU A 69 -6.85 4.55 -1.33
CA GLU A 69 -8.11 3.98 -1.86
C GLU A 69 -8.12 2.46 -1.84
N GLY A 70 -6.96 1.82 -2.02
CA GLY A 70 -6.79 0.37 -2.03
C GLY A 70 -6.71 -0.31 -0.67
N ILE A 71 -6.77 0.44 0.44
CA ILE A 71 -6.75 -0.14 1.80
C ILE A 71 -7.93 -1.12 1.94
N VAL A 72 -7.60 -2.36 2.30
CA VAL A 72 -8.59 -3.39 2.64
C VAL A 72 -8.96 -3.24 4.11
N LEU A 73 -10.26 -3.21 4.41
CA LEU A 73 -10.73 -3.17 5.79
C LEU A 73 -10.94 -4.59 6.32
N LYS A 74 -10.56 -4.81 7.58
CA LYS A 74 -10.86 -6.03 8.32
C LYS A 74 -12.37 -6.13 8.57
N GLU A 75 -12.85 -7.33 8.82
CA GLU A 75 -14.24 -7.57 9.21
C GLU A 75 -14.61 -6.73 10.45
N ASN A 76 -15.82 -6.16 10.49
CA ASN A 76 -16.30 -5.28 11.55
C ASN A 76 -15.56 -3.94 11.66
N TYR A 77 -14.92 -3.49 10.58
CA TYR A 77 -14.39 -2.14 10.44
C TYR A 77 -14.96 -1.45 9.19
N TYR A 78 -15.10 -0.14 9.27
CA TYR A 78 -15.57 0.70 8.17
C TYR A 78 -14.77 2.00 8.09
N ARG A 79 -14.87 2.65 6.93
CA ARG A 79 -14.40 4.03 6.72
C ARG A 79 -15.46 4.79 5.95
N PHE A 80 -15.57 6.09 6.19
CA PHE A 80 -16.60 6.91 5.54
C PHE A 80 -16.30 7.20 4.08
N THR A 81 -15.02 7.26 3.69
CA THR A 81 -14.62 7.51 2.30
C THR A 81 -13.41 6.65 1.92
N PRO A 82 -13.26 6.27 0.64
CA PRO A 82 -12.08 5.55 0.17
C PRO A 82 -10.77 6.29 0.39
N ASN A 83 -10.80 7.62 0.51
CA ASN A 83 -9.61 8.46 0.71
C ASN A 83 -9.29 8.76 2.19
N SER A 84 -10.00 8.12 3.13
CA SER A 84 -9.73 8.25 4.56
C SER A 84 -8.83 7.14 5.07
N SER A 85 -7.78 7.52 5.79
CA SER A 85 -6.94 6.60 6.58
C SER A 85 -7.53 6.32 7.96
N THR A 86 -8.59 7.03 8.36
CA THR A 86 -9.26 6.79 9.63
C THR A 86 -10.21 5.62 9.48
N VAL A 87 -9.93 4.55 10.23
CA VAL A 87 -10.73 3.33 10.25
C VAL A 87 -11.46 3.24 11.58
N TYR A 88 -12.75 2.94 11.52
CA TYR A 88 -13.63 2.86 12.68
C TYR A 88 -14.11 1.43 12.88
N LYS A 89 -14.12 0.97 14.12
CA LYS A 89 -14.78 -0.29 14.47
C LYS A 89 -16.29 -0.09 14.41
N CYS A 90 -16.99 -1.04 13.82
CA CYS A 90 -18.45 -1.02 13.76
C CYS A 90 -19.03 -1.13 15.17
N ARG A 91 -20.07 -0.34 15.44
CA ARG A 91 -20.74 -0.33 16.76
C ARG A 91 -21.34 -1.70 17.10
N TYR A 92 -21.88 -2.36 16.09
CA TYR A 92 -22.37 -3.73 16.12
C TYR A 92 -21.78 -4.46 14.92
N SER A 93 -21.53 -5.76 15.03
CA SER A 93 -21.01 -6.55 13.91
C SER A 93 -21.99 -6.59 12.74
N SER A 94 -23.29 -6.57 13.02
CA SER A 94 -24.35 -6.42 12.03
C SER A 94 -24.21 -5.11 11.26
N ALA A 95 -23.94 -3.98 11.90
CA ALA A 95 -23.94 -2.65 11.25
C ALA A 95 -23.04 -2.51 10.00
N CYS A 96 -22.06 -3.40 9.81
CA CYS A 96 -21.17 -3.42 8.65
C CYS A 96 -21.28 -4.69 7.80
N ASP A 97 -22.15 -5.63 8.20
CA ASP A 97 -22.53 -6.75 7.37
C ASP A 97 -23.61 -6.28 6.38
N PRO A 98 -23.33 -6.28 5.06
CA PRO A 98 -24.30 -5.88 4.05
C PRO A 98 -25.52 -6.81 3.97
N ASN A 99 -25.46 -7.97 4.62
CA ASN A 99 -26.57 -8.92 4.73
C ASN A 99 -27.30 -8.82 6.07
N SER A 100 -26.86 -7.97 6.99
CA SER A 100 -27.60 -7.77 8.23
C SER A 100 -28.81 -6.88 7.97
N SER A 101 -29.98 -7.49 8.14
CA SER A 101 -31.26 -6.81 8.10
C SER A 101 -31.53 -6.19 9.48
N GLU A 102 -30.77 -5.17 9.87
CA GLU A 102 -31.09 -4.39 11.06
C GLU A 102 -31.62 -3.01 10.64
N THR A 103 -32.93 -2.95 10.44
CA THR A 103 -33.71 -1.72 10.44
C THR A 103 -33.56 -1.05 11.81
N GLY A 104 -32.80 0.04 11.88
CA GLY A 104 -32.69 0.86 13.07
C GLY A 104 -34.03 1.50 13.43
N ASP A 105 -34.40 1.40 14.71
CA ASP A 105 -35.56 2.05 15.35
C ASP A 105 -35.29 3.54 15.63
#